data_AF-A0AAQ0LW02-F1
#
_entry.id   AF-A0AAQ0LW02-F1
#
_cell.length_a   1.000
_cell.length_b   1.000
_cell.length_c   1.000
_cell.angle_alpha   90.00
_cell.angle_beta   90.00
_cell.angle_gamma   90.00
#
_symmetry.space_group_name_H-M   'P 1'
#
loop_
_entity.id
_entity.type
_entity.pdbx_description
1 polymer ?
#
loop_
_entity_poly.entity_id
_entity_poly.type
_entity_poly.pdbx_seq_one_letter_code
_entity_poly.pdbx_strand_id
1 'polypeptide(L)'
;WREKKINNVSYADILEILKIKKAYNVKQCGNVLEFKPTDEGYLKLHKTWFCKSKLCPVCNWRRAMKNSYQAQRVIEEVVKEKPKSRWLFLTLSTRNAIDGEHLEQSLREMSQAFNKLKMYSKVKKNLIGFMRATEVTVNEDNGSYNQHMHVLLCVESKYFRGSENYISQKEWLGLWKKALQVNYEPVLDIKAITPNQKGDKDIQAAIKETS
;
A
#
# COMPACT_ATOMS: atom_id res chain seq x y z
N TRP A 1 -3.07 17.77 -10.06
CA TRP A 1 -3.96 18.50 -9.13
C TRP A 1 -5.39 18.60 -9.67
N ARG A 2 -5.63 19.17 -10.87
CA ARG A 2 -6.96 19.35 -11.47
C ARG A 2 -7.84 18.09 -11.44
N GLU A 3 -7.35 16.97 -11.97
CA GLU A 3 -8.07 15.68 -11.97
C GLU A 3 -8.49 15.25 -10.55
N LYS A 4 -7.55 15.27 -9.58
CA LYS A 4 -7.86 14.94 -8.19
C LYS A 4 -8.86 15.91 -7.57
N LYS A 5 -8.89 17.17 -8.01
CA LYS A 5 -9.88 18.16 -7.57
C LYS A 5 -11.25 17.88 -8.16
N ILE A 6 -11.34 17.50 -9.44
CA ILE A 6 -12.60 17.06 -10.07
C ILE A 6 -13.17 15.84 -9.34
N ASN A 7 -12.35 14.79 -9.14
CA ASN A 7 -12.78 13.58 -8.44
C ASN A 7 -13.17 13.88 -6.97
N ASN A 8 -12.55 14.88 -6.35
CA ASN A 8 -12.91 15.34 -5.02
C ASN A 8 -14.31 15.98 -4.95
N VAL A 9 -14.72 16.71 -5.99
CA VAL A 9 -16.08 17.26 -6.09
C VAL A 9 -17.09 16.13 -6.30
N SER A 10 -16.84 15.22 -7.24
CA SER A 10 -17.71 14.05 -7.47
C SER A 10 -17.90 13.22 -6.20
N TYR A 11 -16.82 12.97 -5.45
CA TYR A 11 -16.91 12.29 -4.16
C TYR A 11 -17.74 13.09 -3.13
N ALA A 12 -17.61 14.42 -3.11
CA ALA A 12 -18.42 15.26 -2.22
C ALA A 12 -19.92 15.17 -2.54
N ASP A 13 -20.28 15.13 -3.82
CA ASP A 13 -21.67 15.03 -4.26
C ASP A 13 -22.27 13.67 -3.86
N ILE A 14 -21.49 12.57 -3.95
CA ILE A 14 -21.91 11.26 -3.42
C ILE A 14 -22.17 11.33 -1.90
N LEU A 15 -21.26 11.97 -1.14
CA LEU A 15 -21.46 12.14 0.30
C LEU A 15 -22.71 12.97 0.62
N GLU A 16 -23.03 13.95 -0.22
CA GLU A 16 -24.20 14.80 -0.08
C GLU A 16 -25.50 14.01 -0.30
N ILE A 17 -25.55 13.19 -1.36
CA ILE A 17 -26.65 12.25 -1.65
C ILE A 17 -26.86 11.29 -0.47
N LEU A 18 -25.77 10.76 0.09
CA LEU A 18 -25.80 9.88 1.26
C LEU A 18 -26.03 10.62 2.59
N LYS A 19 -26.24 11.95 2.56
CA LYS A 19 -26.45 12.81 3.73
C LYS A 19 -25.33 12.72 4.78
N ILE A 20 -24.10 12.48 4.34
CA ILE A 20 -22.92 12.41 5.20
C ILE A 20 -22.41 13.83 5.49
N LYS A 21 -22.37 14.20 6.79
CA LYS A 21 -21.99 15.55 7.28
C LYS A 21 -20.69 16.12 6.71
N LYS A 22 -19.75 15.28 6.27
CA LYS A 22 -18.44 15.70 5.75
C LYS A 22 -18.48 16.22 4.30
N ALA A 23 -19.60 16.09 3.58
CA ALA A 23 -19.74 16.47 2.17
C ALA A 23 -19.22 17.89 1.88
N TYR A 24 -19.69 18.88 2.64
CA TYR A 24 -19.27 20.27 2.49
C TYR A 24 -17.76 20.45 2.63
N ASN A 25 -17.16 19.90 3.70
CA ASN A 25 -15.72 19.99 3.95
C ASN A 25 -14.92 19.32 2.83
N VAL A 26 -15.41 18.19 2.31
CA VAL A 26 -14.78 17.49 1.18
C VAL A 26 -14.84 18.36 -0.08
N LYS A 27 -15.98 18.97 -0.40
CA LYS A 27 -16.14 19.87 -1.56
C LYS A 27 -15.17 21.06 -1.51
N GLN A 28 -14.99 21.63 -0.32
CA GLN A 28 -14.09 22.77 -0.09
C GLN A 28 -12.59 22.40 0.03
N CYS A 29 -12.26 21.10 -0.03
CA CYS A 29 -10.91 20.63 0.20
C CYS A 29 -9.90 21.20 -0.81
N GLY A 30 -8.89 21.90 -0.32
CA GLY A 30 -7.84 22.51 -1.16
C GLY A 30 -8.29 23.73 -1.96
N ASN A 31 -9.44 24.35 -1.63
CA ASN A 31 -9.91 25.57 -2.29
C ASN A 31 -9.10 26.81 -1.88
N VAL A 32 -8.52 26.79 -0.69
CA VAL A 32 -7.68 27.90 -0.22
C VAL A 32 -6.23 27.47 -0.18
N LEU A 33 -5.41 28.30 -0.82
CA LEU A 33 -3.98 28.16 -0.95
C LEU A 33 -3.37 29.52 -0.60
N GLU A 34 -2.63 29.59 0.50
CA GLU A 34 -1.86 30.77 0.87
C GLU A 34 -0.41 30.53 0.47
N PHE A 35 0.18 31.48 -0.25
CA PHE A 35 1.56 31.44 -0.69
C PHE A 35 2.37 32.52 0.03
N LYS A 36 3.66 32.25 0.24
CA LYS A 36 4.63 33.24 0.71
C LYS A 36 5.81 33.32 -0.26
N PRO A 37 6.40 34.51 -0.46
CA PRO A 37 7.64 34.63 -1.22
C PRO A 37 8.77 33.89 -0.50
N THR A 38 9.63 33.25 -1.29
CA THR A 38 10.91 32.71 -0.85
C THR A 38 12.01 33.75 -1.03
N ASP A 39 13.17 33.53 -0.39
CA ASP A 39 14.36 34.37 -0.57
C ASP A 39 14.87 34.36 -2.03
N GLU A 40 14.50 33.31 -2.78
CA GLU A 40 14.80 33.10 -4.20
C GLU A 40 13.76 33.77 -5.13
N GLY A 41 12.79 34.52 -4.58
CA GLY A 41 11.86 35.36 -5.34
C GLY A 41 10.63 34.66 -5.92
N TYR A 42 10.39 33.38 -5.65
CA TYR A 42 9.17 32.68 -6.09
C TYR A 42 8.18 32.46 -4.95
N LEU A 43 6.91 32.26 -5.30
CA LEU A 43 5.85 31.95 -4.35
C LEU A 43 5.85 30.46 -4.00
N LYS A 44 6.05 30.14 -2.72
CA LYS A 44 5.93 28.77 -2.19
C LYS A 44 4.62 28.62 -1.43
N LEU A 45 3.93 27.49 -1.65
CA LEU A 45 2.72 27.16 -0.91
C LEU A 45 3.04 27.05 0.58
N HIS A 46 2.46 27.96 1.37
CA HIS A 46 2.69 28.07 2.80
C HIS A 46 1.58 27.37 3.60
N LYS A 47 0.31 27.59 3.23
CA LYS A 47 -0.83 27.04 3.95
C LYS A 47 -1.97 26.67 3.01
N THR A 48 -2.75 25.68 3.42
CA THR A 48 -3.91 25.21 2.66
C THR A 48 -4.84 24.42 3.57
N TRP A 49 -6.15 24.50 3.30
CA TRP A 49 -7.16 23.80 4.08
C TRP A 49 -7.56 22.47 3.42
N PHE A 50 -7.29 21.37 4.12
CA PHE A 50 -7.64 20.02 3.71
C PHE A 50 -8.71 19.41 4.61
N CYS A 51 -9.66 18.68 4.01
CA CYS A 51 -10.73 18.01 4.76
C CYS A 51 -10.25 16.77 5.54
N LYS A 52 -9.06 16.24 5.20
CA LYS A 52 -8.45 15.04 5.78
C LYS A 52 -9.30 13.75 5.69
N SER A 53 -10.38 13.76 4.89
CA SER A 53 -11.19 12.56 4.64
C SER A 53 -10.35 11.48 3.96
N LYS A 54 -10.51 10.23 4.38
CA LYS A 54 -9.71 9.09 3.89
C LYS A 54 -9.86 8.87 2.38
N LEU A 55 -11.08 9.03 1.86
CA LEU A 55 -11.39 8.81 0.45
C LEU A 55 -11.35 10.11 -0.38
N CYS A 56 -11.00 11.25 0.22
CA CYS A 56 -10.84 12.48 -0.55
C CYS A 56 -9.60 12.35 -1.46
N PRO A 57 -9.74 12.42 -2.80
CA PRO A 57 -8.63 12.21 -3.72
C PRO A 57 -7.47 13.19 -3.53
N VAL A 58 -7.77 14.44 -3.19
CA VAL A 58 -6.74 15.46 -2.89
C VAL A 58 -5.96 15.11 -1.61
N CYS A 59 -6.67 14.73 -0.54
CA CYS A 59 -6.04 14.36 0.72
C CYS A 59 -5.27 13.05 0.63
N ASN A 60 -5.84 12.05 -0.06
CA ASN A 60 -5.24 10.74 -0.22
C ASN A 60 -3.97 10.81 -1.06
N TRP A 61 -3.99 11.56 -2.17
CA TRP A 61 -2.78 11.80 -2.98
C TRP A 61 -1.65 12.45 -2.18
N ARG A 62 -1.95 13.47 -1.36
CA ARG A 62 -0.96 14.10 -0.50
C ARG A 62 -0.43 13.17 0.59
N ARG A 63 -1.30 12.33 1.15
CA ARG A 63 -0.91 11.32 2.14
C ARG A 63 0.04 10.30 1.50
N ALA A 64 -0.30 9.78 0.32
CA ALA A 64 0.54 8.87 -0.44
C ALA A 64 1.93 9.47 -0.69
N MET A 65 2.02 10.71 -1.21
CA MET A 65 3.32 11.38 -1.42
C MET A 65 4.15 11.50 -0.12
N LYS A 66 3.51 11.87 1.00
CA LYS A 66 4.18 11.95 2.29
C LYS A 66 4.67 10.58 2.76
N ASN A 67 3.81 9.57 2.66
CA ASN A 67 4.13 8.21 3.06
C ASN A 67 5.28 7.64 2.22
N SER A 68 5.27 7.83 0.89
CA SER A 68 6.35 7.38 0.01
C SER A 68 7.68 8.03 0.38
N TYR A 69 7.70 9.33 0.67
CA TYR A 69 8.91 10.04 1.11
C TYR A 69 9.44 9.50 2.45
N GLN A 70 8.55 9.28 3.42
CA GLN A 70 8.93 8.73 4.73
C GLN A 70 9.43 7.28 4.61
N ALA A 71 8.76 6.47 3.79
CA ALA A 71 9.14 5.09 3.49
C ALA A 71 10.54 5.03 2.86
N GLN A 72 10.78 5.88 1.86
CA GLN A 72 12.09 5.99 1.21
C GLN A 72 13.20 6.26 2.23
N ARG A 73 13.01 7.23 3.14
CA ARG A 73 14.01 7.53 4.17
C ARG A 73 14.28 6.35 5.10
N VAL A 74 13.25 5.60 5.48
CA VAL A 74 13.41 4.40 6.32
C VAL A 74 14.19 3.33 5.57
N ILE A 75 13.89 3.12 4.29
CA ILE A 75 14.56 2.12 3.46
C ILE A 75 16.03 2.49 3.22
N GLU A 76 16.33 3.76 2.99
CA GLU A 76 17.70 4.27 2.87
C GLU A 76 18.53 3.92 4.11
N GLU A 77 17.99 4.08 5.32
CA GLU A 77 18.68 3.69 6.56
C GLU A 77 18.82 2.17 6.69
N VAL A 78 17.79 1.38 6.33
CA VAL A 78 17.89 -0.09 6.34
C VAL A 78 18.95 -0.59 5.38
N VAL A 79 19.09 0.03 4.19
CA VAL A 79 20.13 -0.32 3.21
C VAL A 79 21.53 -0.01 3.76
N LYS A 80 21.71 1.08 4.52
CA LYS A 80 22.98 1.40 5.19
C LYS A 80 23.32 0.39 6.29
N GLU A 81 22.35 0.06 7.16
CA GLU A 81 22.57 -0.88 8.27
C GLU A 81 22.74 -2.33 7.81
N LYS A 82 21.97 -2.75 6.79
CA LYS A 82 21.97 -4.11 6.25
C LYS A 82 22.15 -4.11 4.72
N PRO A 83 23.35 -3.77 4.22
CA PRO A 83 23.62 -3.60 2.79
C PRO A 83 23.49 -4.91 1.99
N LYS A 84 23.61 -6.07 2.66
CA LYS A 84 23.46 -7.39 2.03
C LYS A 84 22.02 -7.91 2.06
N SER A 85 21.09 -7.20 2.68
CA SER A 85 19.68 -7.57 2.70
C SER A 85 19.10 -7.63 1.29
N ARG A 86 18.05 -8.41 1.10
CA ARG A 86 17.35 -8.56 -0.17
C ARG A 86 15.92 -8.08 -0.02
N TRP A 87 15.39 -7.51 -1.08
CA TRP A 87 14.03 -6.99 -1.09
C TRP A 87 13.15 -7.85 -1.98
N LEU A 88 11.96 -8.18 -1.50
CA LEU A 88 10.93 -8.91 -2.24
C LEU A 88 9.66 -8.08 -2.26
N PHE A 89 8.94 -8.14 -3.38
CA PHE A 89 7.60 -7.61 -3.51
C PHE A 89 6.61 -8.76 -3.53
N LEU A 90 5.71 -8.79 -2.56
CA LEU A 90 4.73 -9.85 -2.35
C LEU A 90 3.33 -9.26 -2.46
N THR A 91 2.52 -9.78 -3.39
CA THR A 91 1.10 -9.45 -3.53
C THR A 91 0.27 -10.61 -3.04
N LEU A 92 -0.58 -10.37 -2.04
CA LEU A 92 -1.48 -11.35 -1.44
C LEU A 92 -2.93 -10.97 -1.76
N SER A 93 -3.71 -11.88 -2.32
CA SER A 93 -5.14 -11.64 -2.53
C SER A 93 -6.00 -12.79 -2.01
N THR A 94 -7.30 -12.53 -1.98
CA THR A 94 -8.37 -13.48 -1.66
C THR A 94 -9.40 -13.45 -2.79
N ARG A 95 -10.43 -14.29 -2.71
CA ARG A 95 -11.60 -14.11 -3.59
C ARG A 95 -12.21 -12.73 -3.38
N ASN A 96 -12.73 -12.16 -4.46
CA ASN A 96 -13.42 -10.87 -4.42
C ASN A 96 -14.55 -10.89 -3.38
N ALA A 97 -14.68 -9.80 -2.64
CA ALA A 97 -15.83 -9.60 -1.76
C ALA A 97 -17.05 -9.16 -2.59
N ILE A 98 -18.22 -9.72 -2.30
CA ILE A 98 -19.45 -9.47 -3.08
C ILE A 98 -20.16 -8.17 -2.68
N ASP A 99 -19.94 -7.68 -1.46
CA ASP A 99 -20.53 -6.45 -0.93
C ASP A 99 -19.61 -5.82 0.14
N GLY A 100 -20.09 -4.72 0.75
CA GLY A 100 -19.32 -3.97 1.75
C GLY A 100 -19.12 -4.71 3.08
N GLU A 101 -20.07 -5.54 3.53
CA GLU A 101 -19.95 -6.31 4.77
C GLU A 101 -18.93 -7.45 4.60
N HIS A 102 -19.03 -8.16 3.48
CA HIS A 102 -18.05 -9.17 3.08
C HIS A 102 -16.66 -8.56 2.89
N LEU A 103 -16.56 -7.34 2.36
CA LEU A 103 -15.28 -6.64 2.22
C LEU A 103 -14.66 -6.36 3.59
N GLU A 104 -15.43 -5.83 4.54
CA GLU A 104 -14.93 -5.57 5.90
C GLU A 104 -14.41 -6.85 6.56
N GLN A 105 -15.19 -7.93 6.48
CA GLN A 105 -14.81 -9.23 7.01
C GLN A 105 -13.54 -9.76 6.33
N SER A 106 -13.46 -9.69 4.99
CA SER A 106 -12.31 -10.16 4.23
C SER A 106 -11.03 -9.38 4.58
N LEU A 107 -11.11 -8.06 4.71
CA LEU A 107 -9.96 -7.22 5.11
C LEU A 107 -9.44 -7.57 6.51
N ARG A 108 -10.35 -7.90 7.44
CA ARG A 108 -10.01 -8.38 8.78
C ARG A 108 -9.31 -9.72 8.73
N GLU A 109 -9.86 -10.68 7.99
CA GLU A 109 -9.27 -12.02 7.79
C GLU A 109 -7.90 -11.94 7.14
N MET A 110 -7.73 -11.15 6.08
CA MET A 110 -6.44 -10.93 5.43
C MET A 110 -5.40 -10.36 6.40
N SER A 111 -5.78 -9.41 7.25
CA SER A 111 -4.88 -8.84 8.26
C SER A 111 -4.48 -9.85 9.32
N GLN A 112 -5.41 -10.70 9.78
CA GLN A 112 -5.12 -11.79 10.71
C GLN A 112 -4.25 -12.87 10.08
N ALA A 113 -4.55 -13.27 8.84
CA ALA A 113 -3.78 -14.23 8.08
C ALA A 113 -2.35 -13.74 7.85
N PHE A 114 -2.16 -12.46 7.51
CA PHE A 114 -0.81 -11.90 7.36
C PHE A 114 -0.02 -11.96 8.68
N ASN A 115 -0.67 -11.71 9.82
CA ASN A 115 -0.04 -11.86 11.14
C ASN A 115 0.35 -13.31 11.45
N LYS A 116 -0.41 -14.32 10.99
CA LYS A 116 -0.02 -15.72 11.09
C LYS A 116 1.15 -16.05 10.14
N LEU A 117 1.06 -15.59 8.89
CA LEU A 117 2.04 -15.83 7.83
C LEU A 117 3.46 -15.40 8.25
N LYS A 118 3.61 -14.19 8.78
CA LYS A 118 4.90 -13.67 9.23
C LYS A 118 5.51 -14.44 10.41
N MET A 119 4.70 -15.21 11.14
CA MET A 119 5.11 -15.98 12.32
C MET A 119 5.50 -17.42 11.99
N TYR A 120 5.23 -17.91 10.79
CA TYR A 120 5.69 -19.23 10.37
C TYR A 120 7.21 -19.30 10.40
N SER A 121 7.74 -20.39 10.93
CA SER A 121 9.16 -20.54 11.29
C SER A 121 10.11 -20.13 10.16
N LYS A 122 9.88 -20.63 8.94
CA LYS A 122 10.70 -20.34 7.77
C LYS A 122 10.59 -18.87 7.31
N VAL A 123 9.42 -18.26 7.43
CA VAL A 123 9.22 -16.82 7.12
C VAL A 123 9.93 -15.97 8.18
N LYS A 124 9.61 -16.19 9.46
CA LYS A 124 10.19 -15.46 10.59
C LYS A 124 11.71 -15.55 10.63
N LYS A 125 12.29 -16.71 10.32
CA LYS A 125 13.75 -16.93 10.26
C LYS A 125 14.45 -16.02 9.25
N ASN A 126 13.80 -15.68 8.14
CA ASN A 126 14.40 -14.92 7.06
C ASN A 126 13.95 -13.46 6.98
N LEU A 127 12.86 -13.11 7.67
CA LEU A 127 12.26 -11.77 7.61
C LEU A 127 12.99 -10.81 8.54
N ILE A 128 13.59 -9.76 7.99
CA ILE A 128 14.13 -8.63 8.75
C ILE A 128 13.01 -7.66 9.11
N GLY A 129 12.17 -7.33 8.15
CA GLY A 129 11.09 -6.36 8.31
C GLY A 129 10.21 -6.29 7.07
N PHE A 130 9.12 -5.53 7.16
CA PHE A 130 8.21 -5.35 6.04
C PHE A 130 7.47 -4.02 6.10
N MET A 131 7.00 -3.57 4.95
CA MET A 131 5.96 -2.56 4.80
C MET A 131 4.78 -3.18 4.05
N ARG A 132 3.55 -2.74 4.34
CA ARG A 132 2.36 -3.24 3.64
C ARG A 132 1.35 -2.14 3.37
N ALA A 133 0.67 -2.24 2.24
CA ALA A 133 -0.51 -1.47 1.90
C ALA A 133 -1.63 -2.41 1.48
N THR A 134 -2.87 -2.02 1.74
CA THR A 134 -4.05 -2.74 1.28
C THR A 134 -4.75 -1.87 0.26
N GLU A 135 -5.02 -2.46 -0.89
CA GLU A 135 -5.71 -1.85 -2.00
C GLU A 135 -7.03 -2.57 -2.22
N VAL A 136 -8.05 -1.79 -2.56
CA VAL A 136 -9.37 -2.30 -2.91
C VAL A 136 -9.77 -1.61 -4.22
N THR A 137 -10.02 -2.41 -5.23
CA THR A 137 -10.56 -1.97 -6.52
C THR A 137 -11.97 -2.52 -6.69
N VAL A 138 -12.78 -1.88 -7.53
CA VAL A 138 -14.14 -2.34 -7.83
C VAL A 138 -14.11 -2.95 -9.22
N ASN A 139 -14.64 -4.16 -9.35
CA ASN A 139 -14.88 -4.79 -10.64
C ASN A 139 -16.10 -4.11 -11.29
N GLU A 140 -15.90 -3.51 -12.45
CA GLU A 140 -16.95 -2.76 -13.15
C GLU A 140 -18.07 -3.66 -13.71
N ASP A 141 -17.78 -4.95 -13.99
CA ASP A 141 -18.74 -5.88 -14.60
C ASP A 141 -19.81 -6.35 -13.61
N ASN A 142 -19.41 -6.61 -12.36
CA ASN A 142 -20.27 -7.23 -11.36
C ASN A 142 -20.33 -6.50 -10.01
N GLY A 143 -19.63 -5.37 -9.88
CA GLY A 143 -19.60 -4.56 -8.66
C GLY A 143 -18.87 -5.19 -7.48
N SER A 144 -18.24 -6.36 -7.65
CA SER A 144 -17.46 -7.01 -6.58
C SER A 144 -16.20 -6.22 -6.28
N TYR A 145 -15.72 -6.32 -5.05
CA TYR A 145 -14.48 -5.70 -4.62
C TYR A 145 -13.32 -6.67 -4.82
N ASN A 146 -12.25 -6.23 -5.46
CA ASN A 146 -10.98 -6.94 -5.53
C ASN A 146 -10.02 -6.32 -4.51
N GLN A 147 -9.89 -6.99 -3.37
CA GLN A 147 -9.03 -6.62 -2.26
C GLN A 147 -7.73 -7.43 -2.29
N HIS A 148 -6.61 -6.71 -2.27
CA HIS A 148 -5.27 -7.30 -2.23
C HIS A 148 -4.33 -6.49 -1.34
N MET A 149 -3.26 -7.14 -0.90
CA MET A 149 -2.24 -6.57 -0.03
C MET A 149 -0.89 -6.61 -0.74
N HIS A 150 -0.31 -5.43 -0.95
CA HIS A 150 1.07 -5.30 -1.38
C HIS A 150 1.97 -5.26 -0.16
N VAL A 151 3.03 -6.06 -0.18
CA VAL A 151 3.98 -6.20 0.92
C VAL A 151 5.40 -6.10 0.37
N LEU A 152 6.11 -5.06 0.80
CA LEU A 152 7.55 -4.93 0.58
C LEU A 152 8.27 -5.64 1.74
N LEU A 153 8.93 -6.75 1.44
CA LEU A 153 9.66 -7.56 2.41
C LEU A 153 11.16 -7.25 2.33
N CYS A 154 11.78 -7.02 3.49
CA CYS A 154 13.23 -7.04 3.65
C CYS A 154 13.63 -8.39 4.28
N VAL A 155 14.45 -9.15 3.56
CA VAL A 155 14.87 -10.51 3.97
C VAL A 155 16.38 -10.63 4.09
N GLU A 156 16.81 -11.59 4.90
CA GLU A 156 18.21 -11.91 5.15
C GLU A 156 18.98 -12.20 3.85
N SER A 157 20.28 -11.88 3.82
CA SER A 157 21.13 -12.04 2.63
C SER A 157 21.22 -13.49 2.13
N LYS A 158 20.97 -14.45 3.03
CA LYS A 158 20.97 -15.89 2.77
C LYS A 158 19.63 -16.42 2.22
N TYR A 159 18.61 -15.57 2.03
CA TYR A 159 17.28 -16.01 1.60
C TYR A 159 17.30 -16.89 0.34
N PHE A 160 18.10 -16.51 -0.67
CA PHE A 160 18.22 -17.27 -1.92
C PHE A 160 19.28 -18.40 -1.86
N ARG A 161 19.82 -18.69 -0.67
CA ARG A 161 20.86 -19.71 -0.48
C ARG A 161 20.26 -20.88 0.30
N GLY A 162 20.25 -22.06 -0.32
CA GLY A 162 19.76 -23.29 0.30
C GLY A 162 18.23 -23.39 0.37
N SER A 163 17.73 -24.63 0.38
CA SER A 163 16.29 -24.94 0.43
C SER A 163 15.67 -24.64 1.80
N GLU A 164 16.49 -24.56 2.84
CA GLU A 164 16.09 -24.26 4.20
C GLU A 164 15.78 -22.77 4.45
N ASN A 165 16.19 -21.89 3.54
CA ASN A 165 15.93 -20.45 3.61
C ASN A 165 14.96 -20.00 2.52
N TYR A 166 15.18 -20.44 1.28
CA TYR A 166 14.40 -20.00 0.14
C TYR A 166 12.96 -20.50 0.21
N ILE A 167 12.00 -19.60 0.01
CA ILE A 167 10.56 -19.91 -0.06
C ILE A 167 10.12 -19.65 -1.50
N SER A 168 9.80 -20.72 -2.22
CA SER A 168 9.32 -20.62 -3.61
C SER A 168 7.92 -20.00 -3.66
N GLN A 169 7.47 -19.51 -4.83
CA GLN A 169 6.11 -18.99 -5.00
C GLN A 169 5.03 -20.03 -4.63
N LYS A 170 5.24 -21.31 -4.99
CA LYS A 170 4.34 -22.41 -4.61
C LYS A 170 4.29 -22.60 -3.09
N GLU A 171 5.43 -22.49 -2.42
CA GLU A 171 5.50 -22.59 -0.96
C GLU A 171 4.83 -21.39 -0.29
N TRP A 172 5.07 -20.16 -0.78
CA TRP A 172 4.38 -18.96 -0.32
C TRP A 172 2.86 -19.08 -0.46
N LEU A 173 2.39 -19.58 -1.60
CA LEU A 173 0.97 -19.83 -1.84
C LEU A 173 0.39 -20.81 -0.83
N GLY A 174 1.10 -21.91 -0.55
CA GLY A 174 0.70 -22.89 0.48
C GLY A 174 0.65 -22.28 1.89
N LEU A 175 1.64 -21.47 2.26
CA LEU A 175 1.66 -20.76 3.53
C LEU A 175 0.52 -19.74 3.61
N TRP A 176 0.24 -19.01 2.54
CA TRP A 176 -0.84 -18.03 2.49
C TRP A 176 -2.22 -18.67 2.63
N LYS A 177 -2.49 -19.73 1.86
CA LYS A 177 -3.71 -20.55 1.98
C LYS A 177 -3.89 -21.08 3.40
N LYS A 178 -2.82 -21.59 4.00
CA LYS A 178 -2.84 -22.09 5.40
C LYS A 178 -3.14 -20.98 6.40
N ALA A 179 -2.59 -19.79 6.21
CA ALA A 179 -2.80 -18.64 7.09
C ALA A 179 -4.24 -18.10 7.00
N LEU A 180 -4.78 -18.07 5.78
CA LEU A 180 -6.16 -17.68 5.48
C LEU A 180 -7.19 -18.70 5.96
N GLN A 181 -6.82 -19.98 6.09
CA GLN A 181 -7.72 -21.08 6.48
C GLN A 181 -8.89 -21.27 5.49
N VAL A 182 -8.60 -21.14 4.19
CA VAL A 182 -9.60 -21.27 3.12
C VAL A 182 -9.50 -22.61 2.39
N ASN A 183 -10.63 -23.08 1.85
CA ASN A 183 -10.73 -24.33 1.09
C ASN A 183 -10.38 -24.18 -0.40
N TYR A 184 -10.18 -22.96 -0.89
CA TYR A 184 -9.79 -22.67 -2.27
C TYR A 184 -8.30 -22.31 -2.38
N GLU A 185 -7.79 -22.22 -3.61
CA GLU A 185 -6.43 -21.71 -3.87
C GLU A 185 -6.48 -20.19 -4.08
N PRO A 186 -5.93 -19.37 -3.16
CA PRO A 186 -5.87 -17.92 -3.33
C PRO A 186 -4.86 -17.53 -4.41
N VAL A 187 -4.82 -16.26 -4.78
CA VAL A 187 -3.80 -15.75 -5.72
C VAL A 187 -2.67 -15.08 -4.93
N LEU A 188 -1.44 -15.34 -5.36
CA LEU A 188 -0.23 -14.79 -4.78
C LEU A 188 0.83 -14.58 -5.86
N ASP A 189 1.45 -13.41 -5.86
CA ASP A 189 2.62 -13.11 -6.68
C ASP A 189 3.79 -12.70 -5.80
N ILE A 190 5.00 -13.19 -6.09
CA ILE A 190 6.21 -12.78 -5.38
C ILE A 190 7.36 -12.58 -6.34
N LYS A 191 8.03 -11.43 -6.23
CA LYS A 191 9.13 -11.04 -7.09
C LYS A 191 10.30 -10.52 -6.27
N ALA A 192 11.51 -10.93 -6.63
CA ALA A 192 12.72 -10.32 -6.08
C ALA A 192 12.93 -8.95 -6.73
N ILE A 193 13.20 -7.92 -5.92
CA ILE A 193 13.55 -6.61 -6.44
C ILE A 193 15.05 -6.62 -6.76
N THR A 194 15.38 -6.44 -8.04
CA THR A 194 16.76 -6.35 -8.50
C THR A 194 17.29 -4.93 -8.29
N PRO A 195 18.46 -4.75 -7.63
CA PRO A 195 19.11 -3.45 -7.61
C PRO A 195 19.59 -3.12 -9.03
N ASN A 196 18.99 -2.12 -9.67
CA ASN A 196 19.44 -1.65 -10.97
C ASN A 196 20.74 -0.84 -10.81
N GLN A 197 21.74 -1.08 -11.66
CA GLN A 197 23.06 -0.40 -11.63
C GLN A 197 22.99 1.13 -11.85
N LYS A 198 21.81 1.70 -12.16
CA LYS A 198 21.59 3.14 -12.43
C LYS A 198 20.68 3.84 -11.39
N GLY A 199 20.53 3.25 -10.21
CA GLY A 199 19.83 3.85 -9.07
C GLY A 199 18.37 3.38 -8.94
N ASP A 200 18.05 2.84 -7.76
CA ASP A 200 16.80 2.70 -6.99
C ASP A 200 15.40 2.68 -7.64
N LYS A 201 15.22 2.73 -8.97
CA LYS A 201 13.89 2.86 -9.60
C LYS A 201 12.90 1.77 -9.19
N ASP A 202 13.35 0.54 -9.02
CA ASP A 202 12.47 -0.60 -8.74
C ASP A 202 12.04 -0.66 -7.26
N ILE A 203 12.94 -0.30 -6.33
CA ILE A 203 12.58 -0.14 -4.91
C ILE A 203 11.66 1.08 -4.76
N GLN A 204 11.93 2.18 -5.46
CA GLN A 204 11.06 3.36 -5.45
C GLN A 204 9.67 3.07 -6.03
N ALA A 205 9.57 2.24 -7.07
CA ALA A 205 8.29 1.77 -7.59
C ALA A 205 7.54 0.93 -6.55
N ALA A 206 8.22 -0.06 -5.96
CA ALA A 206 7.64 -0.89 -4.90
C ALA A 206 7.23 -0.09 -3.65
N ILE A 207 7.98 0.96 -3.30
CA ILE A 207 7.61 1.91 -2.24
C ILE A 207 6.30 2.59 -2.58
N LYS A 208 6.15 3.12 -3.81
CA LYS A 208 4.91 3.78 -4.24
C LYS A 208 3.71 2.85 -4.20
N GLU A 209 3.89 1.59 -4.57
CA GLU A 209 2.83 0.56 -4.50
C GLU A 209 2.53 0.10 -3.07
N THR A 210 3.38 0.43 -2.09
CA THR A 210 3.23 0.06 -0.67
C THR A 210 3.07 1.25 0.28
N SER A 211 2.75 2.45 -0.23
CA SER A 211 2.64 3.70 0.56
C SER A 211 1.35 4.50 0.40
#